data_AF-A0A968NMX1-F1
#
_entry.id   AF-A0A968NMX1-F1
#
_cell.length_a   1.000
_cell.length_b   1.000
_cell.length_c   1.000
_cell.angle_alpha   90.00
_cell.angle_beta   90.00
_cell.angle_gamma   90.00
#
_symmetry.space_group_name_H-M   'P 1'
#
loop_
_entity.id
_entity.type
_entity.pdbx_description
1 polymer ?
#
loop_
_entity_poly.entity_id
_entity_poly.type
_entity_poly.pdbx_seq_one_letter_code
_entity_poly.pdbx_strand_id
1 'polypeptide(L)'
;MRYEIDWLFKRIEQPKGKSQTYSQPVTIKVVSYSDLINSFQLLVNPRFLYYDEYIGLRIGIDIEGNNFYSPDKPQRLLPSEYQYHMDDYVGHLVLMWKCWREPFATEVLLNGQVEQLRYSSVKEELLAAGGCFIKTKIFPNATQEKAEGLFEYLVFLAIFTHDLGKLQSKWQNVMRGWQEIAYKNFAGNNPANRLLAHTDYNPENQLQQQALKEHEKKYKRPNHAVESAFLASYILRDTLKPFLENNFQVNQDQISSIAYTIMMAAGRHHSAFTKGWEIKDISKGKKIELHPDAGIAIAKSWRCLIHFFPNTLALPPAPSLSKSEYSVTEFSLTKLTPQEITYLQLYSLVVRALRLCDMRSVQLRRGNRE
;
A
#
# COMPACT_ATOMS: atom_id res chain seq x y z
N MET A 1 12.85 19.32 -39.89
CA MET A 1 13.15 17.93 -39.47
C MET A 1 11.85 17.25 -39.06
N ARG A 2 11.32 16.35 -39.90
CA ARG A 2 10.22 15.47 -39.50
C ARG A 2 10.82 14.36 -38.63
N TYR A 3 10.75 14.51 -37.31
CA TYR A 3 10.99 13.37 -36.43
C TYR A 3 9.91 12.33 -36.73
N GLU A 4 10.30 11.14 -37.20
CA GLU A 4 9.41 9.97 -37.16
C GLU A 4 8.85 9.86 -35.74
N ILE A 5 7.52 9.78 -35.64
CA ILE A 5 6.84 9.76 -34.35
C ILE A 5 7.11 8.40 -33.71
N ASP A 6 8.13 8.36 -32.85
CA ASP A 6 8.68 7.08 -32.41
C ASP A 6 7.74 6.33 -31.44
N TRP A 7 6.85 7.04 -30.72
CA TRP A 7 5.75 6.46 -29.92
C TRP A 7 4.88 7.55 -29.27
N LEU A 8 3.56 7.32 -29.18
CA LEU A 8 2.63 8.11 -28.36
C LEU A 8 2.47 7.49 -26.95
N PHE A 9 2.28 6.17 -26.92
CA PHE A 9 2.14 5.38 -25.71
C PHE A 9 3.13 4.22 -25.67
N LYS A 10 3.60 3.91 -24.48
CA LYS A 10 4.25 2.63 -24.18
C LYS A 10 3.53 1.96 -23.00
N ARG A 11 3.31 0.66 -23.06
CA ARG A 11 2.80 -0.12 -21.92
C ARG A 11 3.96 -0.46 -20.99
N ILE A 12 3.76 -0.31 -19.69
CA ILE A 12 4.72 -0.75 -18.66
C ILE A 12 4.53 -2.24 -18.41
N GLU A 13 5.63 -2.98 -18.46
CA GLU A 13 5.66 -4.44 -18.30
C GLU A 13 6.38 -4.85 -17.02
N GLN A 14 6.08 -6.06 -16.55
CA GLN A 14 6.85 -6.65 -15.48
C GLN A 14 8.28 -6.95 -15.95
N PRO A 15 9.31 -6.54 -15.20
CA PRO A 15 10.70 -6.87 -15.53
C PRO A 15 10.93 -8.39 -15.47
N LYS A 16 11.70 -8.92 -16.44
CA LYS A 16 12.02 -10.37 -16.56
C LYS A 16 13.04 -10.88 -15.52
N GLY A 17 13.61 -10.03 -14.67
CA GLY A 17 14.69 -10.35 -13.72
C GLY A 17 14.49 -9.78 -12.31
N LYS A 18 15.52 -9.85 -11.45
CA LYS A 18 15.51 -9.28 -10.09
C LYS A 18 15.32 -7.78 -10.17
N SER A 19 14.09 -7.34 -9.97
CA SER A 19 13.72 -5.92 -9.99
C SER A 19 13.79 -5.35 -8.58
N GLN A 20 14.80 -4.51 -8.38
CA GLN A 20 14.70 -3.38 -7.49
C GLN A 20 15.41 -2.23 -8.17
N THR A 21 14.65 -1.38 -8.87
CA THR A 21 14.88 0.06 -8.88
C THR A 21 13.73 0.74 -9.62
N TYR A 22 13.29 1.86 -9.07
CA TYR A 22 12.37 2.81 -9.70
C TYR A 22 13.01 3.56 -10.90
N SER A 23 14.20 3.13 -11.36
CA SER A 23 15.01 3.94 -12.27
C SER A 23 14.50 3.91 -13.70
N GLN A 24 14.09 2.75 -14.24
CA GLN A 24 13.53 2.65 -15.59
C GLN A 24 12.55 1.46 -15.73
N PRO A 25 11.25 1.69 -16.03
CA PRO A 25 10.31 0.61 -16.31
C PRO A 25 10.66 -0.10 -17.62
N VAL A 26 10.45 -1.42 -17.66
CA VAL A 26 10.44 -2.15 -18.94
C VAL A 26 9.20 -1.73 -19.70
N THR A 27 9.37 -1.30 -20.96
CA THR A 27 8.28 -0.71 -21.74
C THR A 27 8.21 -1.31 -23.14
N ILE A 28 6.98 -1.50 -23.64
CA ILE A 28 6.70 -1.96 -25.01
C ILE A 28 5.85 -0.89 -25.71
N LYS A 29 6.17 -0.57 -26.97
CA LYS A 29 5.39 0.38 -27.77
C LYS A 29 3.96 -0.13 -27.96
N VAL A 30 2.98 0.73 -27.71
CA VAL A 30 1.58 0.46 -28.04
C VAL A 30 1.39 0.75 -29.52
N VAL A 31 0.95 -0.24 -30.30
CA VAL A 31 0.82 -0.15 -31.77
C VAL A 31 -0.61 -0.25 -32.25
N SER A 32 -1.56 -0.58 -31.37
CA SER A 32 -2.98 -0.68 -31.71
C SER A 32 -3.89 -0.11 -30.62
N TYR A 33 -5.12 0.23 -30.99
CA TYR A 33 -6.16 0.62 -30.02
C TYR A 33 -6.46 -0.52 -29.03
N SER A 34 -6.43 -1.77 -29.50
CA SER A 34 -6.58 -2.95 -28.63
C SER A 34 -5.47 -3.02 -27.57
N ASP A 35 -4.22 -2.76 -27.94
CA ASP A 35 -3.13 -2.71 -26.96
C ASP A 35 -3.36 -1.60 -25.94
N LEU A 36 -3.85 -0.44 -26.38
CA LEU A 36 -4.11 0.70 -25.52
C LEU A 36 -5.19 0.37 -24.47
N ILE A 37 -6.34 -0.15 -24.89
CA ILE A 37 -7.46 -0.44 -23.98
C ILE A 37 -7.13 -1.56 -22.98
N ASN A 38 -6.25 -2.48 -23.36
CA ASN A 38 -5.82 -3.60 -22.51
C ASN A 38 -4.56 -3.27 -21.68
N SER A 39 -4.05 -2.04 -21.77
CA SER A 39 -2.90 -1.59 -20.99
C SER A 39 -3.32 -1.09 -19.62
N PHE A 40 -2.95 -1.82 -18.58
CA PHE A 40 -3.18 -1.39 -17.20
C PHE A 40 -2.31 -0.18 -16.80
N GLN A 41 -1.06 -0.14 -17.27
CA GLN A 41 -0.11 0.95 -16.99
C GLN A 41 0.49 1.46 -18.29
N LEU A 42 0.37 2.77 -18.50
CA LEU A 42 0.83 3.46 -19.69
C LEU A 42 1.86 4.53 -19.32
N LEU A 43 2.92 4.59 -20.11
CA LEU A 43 3.81 5.73 -20.22
C LEU A 43 3.36 6.54 -21.44
N VAL A 44 3.02 7.80 -21.21
CA VAL A 44 2.65 8.75 -22.26
C VAL A 44 3.90 9.54 -22.64
N ASN A 45 4.12 9.74 -23.94
CA ASN A 45 5.22 10.57 -24.39
C ASN A 45 4.97 12.03 -23.98
N PRO A 46 5.85 12.66 -23.19
CA PRO A 46 5.65 14.02 -22.71
C PRO A 46 5.45 15.06 -23.82
N ARG A 47 5.94 14.79 -25.04
CA ARG A 47 5.72 15.66 -26.21
C ARG A 47 4.24 15.81 -26.59
N PHE A 48 3.41 14.83 -26.24
CA PHE A 48 1.99 14.79 -26.58
C PHE A 48 1.09 15.00 -25.35
N LEU A 49 1.67 15.49 -24.26
CA LEU A 49 1.00 15.67 -22.99
C LEU A 49 0.96 17.15 -22.66
N TYR A 50 -0.25 17.67 -22.53
CA TYR A 50 -0.50 19.06 -22.21
C TYR A 50 -1.40 19.11 -20.99
N TYR A 51 -1.16 20.09 -20.11
CA TYR A 51 -2.10 20.39 -19.05
C TYR A 51 -2.86 21.65 -19.42
N ASP A 52 -4.16 21.60 -19.19
CA ASP A 52 -5.09 22.71 -19.35
C ASP A 52 -5.68 23.00 -17.97
N GLU A 53 -5.75 24.27 -17.55
CA GLU A 53 -6.15 24.59 -16.18
C GLU A 53 -7.63 24.28 -15.89
N TYR A 54 -8.48 24.27 -16.92
CA TYR A 54 -9.91 24.04 -16.80
C TYR A 54 -10.30 22.59 -17.11
N ILE A 55 -9.58 21.95 -18.03
CA ILE A 55 -9.86 20.58 -18.48
C ILE A 55 -8.99 19.55 -17.74
N GLY A 56 -7.78 19.93 -17.34
CA GLY A 56 -6.77 19.06 -16.75
C GLY A 56 -5.86 18.42 -17.80
N LEU A 57 -5.60 17.11 -17.65
CA LEU A 57 -4.67 16.38 -18.51
C LEU A 57 -5.24 16.15 -19.91
N ARG A 58 -4.56 16.64 -20.96
CA ARG A 58 -4.89 16.42 -22.36
C ARG A 58 -3.76 15.65 -23.06
N ILE A 59 -4.13 14.66 -23.89
CA ILE A 59 -3.17 13.79 -24.58
C ILE A 59 -3.50 13.72 -26.08
N GLY A 60 -2.56 14.10 -26.95
CA GLY A 60 -2.75 14.05 -28.40
C GLY A 60 -1.65 14.76 -29.20
N ILE A 61 -1.67 14.54 -30.52
CA ILE A 61 -0.62 15.00 -31.45
C ILE A 61 -0.77 16.48 -31.77
N ASP A 62 -2.00 16.94 -31.98
CA ASP A 62 -2.35 18.31 -32.38
C ASP A 62 -3.19 18.98 -31.30
N ILE A 63 -2.71 18.97 -30.05
CA ILE A 63 -3.38 19.63 -28.95
C ILE A 63 -2.67 20.94 -28.64
N GLU A 64 -3.36 22.05 -28.87
CA GLU A 64 -3.03 23.33 -28.26
C GLU A 64 -3.66 23.38 -26.87
N GLY A 65 -2.82 23.36 -25.83
CA GLY A 65 -3.25 23.68 -24.47
C GLY A 65 -3.41 25.20 -24.30
N ASN A 66 -3.96 25.63 -23.17
CA ASN A 66 -4.03 27.05 -22.78
C ASN A 66 -2.66 27.65 -22.38
N ASN A 67 -1.54 27.04 -22.80
CA ASN A 67 -0.17 27.37 -22.37
C ASN A 67 0.04 27.34 -20.85
N PHE A 68 -0.73 26.53 -20.11
CA PHE A 68 -0.43 26.30 -18.70
C PHE A 68 0.92 25.58 -18.55
N TYR A 69 1.86 26.24 -17.89
CA TYR A 69 3.11 25.65 -17.46
C TYR A 69 2.96 25.23 -16.02
N SER A 70 3.04 23.92 -15.77
CA SER A 70 3.20 23.42 -14.40
C SER A 70 4.41 24.13 -13.78
N PRO A 71 4.30 24.66 -12.55
CA PRO A 71 5.42 25.30 -11.88
C PRO A 71 6.60 24.34 -11.85
N ASP A 72 7.80 24.86 -12.11
CA ASP A 72 9.02 24.06 -12.03
C ASP A 72 9.09 23.37 -10.68
N LYS A 73 9.24 22.04 -10.70
CA LYS A 73 9.45 21.29 -9.47
C LYS A 73 10.76 21.80 -8.86
N PRO A 74 10.74 22.38 -7.64
CA PRO A 74 11.96 22.90 -7.03
C PRO A 74 13.00 21.79 -6.99
N GLN A 75 14.21 22.07 -7.44
CA GLN A 75 15.31 21.12 -7.28
C GLN A 75 15.50 20.87 -5.77
N ARG A 76 15.55 19.59 -5.41
CA ARG A 76 15.87 19.19 -4.04
C ARG A 76 17.35 19.44 -3.81
N LEU A 77 17.67 20.44 -2.99
CA LEU A 77 19.04 20.82 -2.63
C LEU A 77 19.59 19.92 -1.51
N LEU A 78 18.71 19.42 -0.63
CA LEU A 78 19.07 18.47 0.42
C LEU A 78 18.13 17.25 0.40
N PRO A 79 18.61 16.07 0.82
CA PRO A 79 17.74 14.92 1.03
C PRO A 79 16.65 15.29 2.04
N SER A 80 15.42 14.87 1.77
CA SER A 80 14.37 14.86 2.79
C SER A 80 14.85 13.98 3.94
N GLU A 81 14.90 14.49 5.17
CA GLU A 81 15.18 13.71 6.39
C GLU A 81 14.01 12.76 6.69
N TYR A 82 13.79 11.79 5.80
CA TYR A 82 12.84 10.73 6.03
C TYR A 82 13.44 9.77 7.04
N GLN A 83 13.05 9.91 8.29
CA GLN A 83 13.53 9.10 9.41
C GLN A 83 12.37 8.26 9.94
N TYR A 84 12.63 6.97 10.13
CA TYR A 84 11.70 6.09 10.81
C TYR A 84 11.84 6.26 12.32
N HIS A 85 10.70 6.34 12.98
CA HIS A 85 10.62 6.31 14.43
C HIS A 85 9.91 5.05 14.86
N MET A 86 10.32 4.51 16.01
CA MET A 86 9.70 3.32 16.56
C MET A 86 8.20 3.54 16.79
N ASP A 87 7.41 2.54 16.36
CA ASP A 87 6.01 2.47 16.69
C ASP A 87 5.52 1.05 16.96
N ASP A 88 4.47 0.94 17.78
CA ASP A 88 3.78 -0.32 17.97
C ASP A 88 2.74 -0.55 16.88
N TYR A 89 2.47 -1.83 16.61
CA TYR A 89 1.60 -2.29 15.54
C TYR A 89 0.21 -1.66 15.57
N VAL A 90 -0.43 -1.62 16.75
CA VAL A 90 -1.80 -1.10 16.87
C VAL A 90 -1.80 0.42 16.69
N GLY A 91 -0.84 1.11 17.31
CA GLY A 91 -0.67 2.55 17.16
C GLY A 91 -0.40 2.98 15.72
N HIS A 92 0.38 2.20 14.97
CA HIS A 92 0.61 2.44 13.55
C HIS A 92 -0.70 2.41 12.74
N LEU A 93 -1.48 1.34 12.88
CA LEU A 93 -2.76 1.20 12.16
C LEU A 93 -3.77 2.29 12.54
N VAL A 94 -3.82 2.70 13.81
CA VAL A 94 -4.67 3.80 14.26
C VAL A 94 -4.29 5.12 13.58
N LEU A 95 -3.00 5.41 13.44
CA LEU A 95 -2.54 6.62 12.77
C LEU A 95 -2.81 6.59 11.26
N MET A 96 -2.61 5.45 10.60
CA MET A 96 -3.00 5.29 9.19
C MET A 96 -4.49 5.54 9.00
N TRP A 97 -5.33 5.01 9.90
CA TRP A 97 -6.77 5.21 9.85
C TRP A 97 -7.17 6.67 10.15
N LYS A 98 -6.42 7.36 11.03
CA LYS A 98 -6.57 8.80 11.23
C LYS A 98 -6.23 9.58 9.95
N CYS A 99 -5.13 9.25 9.27
CA CYS A 99 -4.78 9.87 7.97
C CYS A 99 -5.83 9.61 6.89
N TRP A 100 -6.51 8.45 6.93
CA TRP A 100 -7.65 8.19 6.05
C TRP A 100 -8.78 9.20 6.30
N ARG A 101 -9.17 9.42 7.55
CA ARG A 101 -10.39 10.16 7.87
C ARG A 101 -10.23 11.66 8.06
N GLU A 102 -9.09 12.09 8.59
CA GLU A 102 -8.93 13.43 9.14
C GLU A 102 -7.80 14.18 8.42
N PRO A 103 -8.03 15.47 8.08
CA PRO A 103 -6.92 16.33 7.69
C PRO A 103 -6.00 16.57 8.89
N PHE A 104 -4.73 16.82 8.62
CA PHE A 104 -3.77 17.16 9.67
C PHE A 104 -2.70 18.12 9.16
N ALA A 105 -2.16 18.91 10.06
CA ALA A 105 -0.97 19.73 9.81
C ALA A 105 0.27 19.01 10.36
N THR A 106 1.40 19.20 9.71
CA THR A 106 2.68 18.66 10.15
C THR A 106 3.82 19.51 9.60
N GLU A 107 4.95 19.45 10.31
CA GLU A 107 6.20 20.03 9.87
C GLU A 107 6.97 19.01 9.03
N VAL A 108 7.38 19.43 7.85
CA VAL A 108 8.31 18.68 7.02
C VAL A 108 9.59 19.47 6.81
N LEU A 109 10.72 18.78 6.77
CA LEU A 109 11.97 19.38 6.36
C LEU A 109 12.07 19.29 4.84
N LEU A 110 11.98 20.44 4.17
CA LEU A 110 12.17 20.58 2.74
C LEU A 110 13.42 21.41 2.50
N ASN A 111 14.44 20.82 1.88
CA ASN A 111 15.72 21.48 1.62
C ASN A 111 16.37 22.10 2.87
N GLY A 112 16.26 21.44 4.03
CA GLY A 112 16.83 21.92 5.29
C GLY A 112 16.02 23.02 5.99
N GLN A 113 14.88 23.43 5.43
CA GLN A 113 13.95 24.37 6.06
C GLN A 113 12.70 23.63 6.53
N VAL A 114 12.23 23.99 7.73
CA VAL A 114 10.99 23.48 8.28
C VAL A 114 9.84 24.21 7.60
N GLU A 115 9.02 23.47 6.87
CA GLU A 115 7.79 23.98 6.25
C GLU A 115 6.57 23.36 6.92
N GLN A 116 5.55 24.19 7.14
CA GLN A 116 4.24 23.74 7.61
C GLN A 116 3.43 23.24 6.42
N LEU A 117 3.08 21.96 6.42
CA LEU A 117 2.20 21.35 5.44
C LEU A 117 0.89 20.95 6.07
N ARG A 118 -0.22 21.26 5.38
CA ARG A 118 -1.54 20.74 5.69
C ARG A 118 -1.95 19.70 4.67
N TYR A 119 -2.18 18.48 5.12
CA TYR A 119 -2.73 17.41 4.30
C TYR A 119 -4.25 17.36 4.48
N SER A 120 -4.98 17.25 3.36
CA SER A 120 -6.35 16.74 3.34
C SER A 120 -6.40 15.29 3.84
N SER A 121 -7.58 14.83 4.24
CA SER A 121 -7.78 13.41 4.51
C SER A 121 -7.63 12.59 3.22
N VAL A 122 -7.13 11.36 3.32
CA VAL A 122 -7.07 10.49 2.12
C VAL A 122 -8.47 10.10 1.63
N LYS A 123 -9.47 10.11 2.53
CA LYS A 123 -10.88 9.91 2.22
C LYS A 123 -11.42 10.98 1.27
N GLU A 124 -11.16 12.26 1.54
CA GLU A 124 -11.55 13.36 0.64
C GLU A 124 -10.94 13.23 -0.76
N GLU A 125 -9.70 12.73 -0.84
CA GLU A 125 -8.99 12.56 -2.11
C GLU A 125 -9.52 11.40 -2.96
N LEU A 126 -9.97 10.30 -2.34
CA LEU A 126 -10.17 9.02 -3.04
C LEU A 126 -11.55 8.39 -2.89
N LEU A 127 -12.35 8.73 -1.87
CA LEU A 127 -13.61 8.03 -1.60
C LEU A 127 -14.59 8.13 -2.78
N ALA A 128 -14.85 9.36 -3.24
CA ALA A 128 -15.80 9.60 -4.33
C ALA A 128 -15.35 8.91 -5.62
N ALA A 129 -14.05 8.98 -5.95
CA ALA A 129 -13.48 8.33 -7.13
C ALA A 129 -13.58 6.80 -7.04
N GLY A 130 -13.25 6.22 -5.88
CA GLY A 130 -13.34 4.78 -5.63
C GLY A 130 -14.77 4.26 -5.63
N GLY A 131 -15.70 4.97 -4.99
CA GLY A 131 -17.12 4.64 -5.01
C GLY A 131 -17.74 4.75 -6.40
N CYS A 132 -17.42 5.82 -7.13
CA CYS A 132 -17.83 5.98 -8.53
C CYS A 132 -17.31 4.82 -9.39
N PHE A 133 -16.02 4.46 -9.24
CA PHE A 133 -15.43 3.33 -9.96
C PHE A 133 -16.16 2.02 -9.68
N ILE A 134 -16.38 1.69 -8.40
CA ILE A 134 -17.08 0.47 -7.98
C ILE A 134 -18.49 0.44 -8.57
N LYS A 135 -19.24 1.54 -8.43
CA LYS A 135 -20.59 1.66 -8.97
C LYS A 135 -20.58 1.45 -10.48
N THR A 136 -19.77 2.19 -11.22
CA THR A 136 -19.80 2.16 -12.69
C THR A 136 -19.28 0.85 -13.29
N LYS A 137 -18.31 0.18 -12.64
CA LYS A 137 -17.55 -0.93 -13.26
C LYS A 137 -17.78 -2.30 -12.62
N ILE A 138 -18.19 -2.36 -11.36
CA ILE A 138 -18.29 -3.62 -10.60
C ILE A 138 -19.73 -3.90 -10.18
N PHE A 139 -20.41 -2.90 -9.59
CA PHE A 139 -21.78 -3.02 -9.09
C PHE A 139 -22.68 -1.87 -9.60
N PRO A 140 -23.10 -1.90 -10.88
CA PRO A 140 -23.90 -0.83 -11.51
C PRO A 140 -25.25 -0.57 -10.82
N ASN A 141 -25.79 -1.58 -10.14
CA ASN A 141 -27.06 -1.47 -9.43
C ASN A 141 -26.90 -0.96 -7.98
N ALA A 142 -25.67 -0.74 -7.50
CA ALA A 142 -25.45 -0.18 -6.17
C ALA A 142 -25.74 1.33 -6.15
N THR A 143 -26.23 1.82 -5.01
CA THR A 143 -26.27 3.26 -4.75
C THR A 143 -24.85 3.80 -4.62
N GLN A 144 -24.66 5.11 -4.83
CA GLN A 144 -23.36 5.75 -4.65
C GLN A 144 -22.82 5.54 -3.22
N GLU A 145 -23.68 5.73 -2.22
CA GLU A 145 -23.35 5.52 -0.81
C GLU A 145 -22.88 4.08 -0.53
N LYS A 146 -23.56 3.06 -1.06
CA LYS A 146 -23.13 1.66 -0.91
C LYS A 146 -21.78 1.39 -1.57
N ALA A 147 -21.55 1.97 -2.75
CA ALA A 147 -20.28 1.80 -3.46
C ALA A 147 -19.11 2.51 -2.76
N GLU A 148 -19.33 3.72 -2.23
CA GLU A 148 -18.38 4.44 -1.39
C GLU A 148 -18.09 3.69 -0.08
N GLY A 149 -19.14 3.18 0.58
CA GLY A 149 -19.01 2.34 1.77
C GLY A 149 -18.20 1.07 1.52
N LEU A 150 -18.40 0.40 0.38
CA LEU A 150 -17.54 -0.72 -0.01
C LEU A 150 -16.10 -0.27 -0.25
N PHE A 151 -15.86 0.83 -0.98
CA PHE A 151 -14.50 1.32 -1.22
C PHE A 151 -13.77 1.65 0.09
N GLU A 152 -14.43 2.36 1.01
CA GLU A 152 -13.89 2.65 2.33
C GLU A 152 -13.57 1.37 3.12
N TYR A 153 -14.44 0.36 3.06
CA TYR A 153 -14.20 -0.93 3.68
C TYR A 153 -13.02 -1.70 3.07
N LEU A 154 -12.82 -1.61 1.75
CA LEU A 154 -11.66 -2.17 1.07
C LEU A 154 -10.36 -1.48 1.51
N VAL A 155 -10.37 -0.14 1.65
CA VAL A 155 -9.21 0.61 2.17
C VAL A 155 -8.92 0.24 3.63
N PHE A 156 -9.96 0.12 4.45
CA PHE A 156 -9.84 -0.37 5.83
C PHE A 156 -9.19 -1.75 5.88
N LEU A 157 -9.67 -2.72 5.10
CA LEU A 157 -9.09 -4.06 5.06
C LEU A 157 -7.64 -4.04 4.55
N ALA A 158 -7.32 -3.20 3.57
CA ALA A 158 -5.94 -3.03 3.11
C ALA A 158 -5.04 -2.51 4.24
N ILE A 159 -5.43 -1.46 4.95
CA ILE A 159 -4.70 -0.93 6.11
C ILE A 159 -4.56 -2.00 7.19
N PHE A 160 -5.66 -2.63 7.58
CA PHE A 160 -5.70 -3.62 8.64
C PHE A 160 -4.81 -4.85 8.36
N THR A 161 -4.68 -5.23 7.09
CA THR A 161 -4.00 -6.46 6.71
C THR A 161 -2.58 -6.30 6.17
N HIS A 162 -2.16 -5.10 5.73
CA HIS A 162 -0.90 -4.94 4.98
C HIS A 162 0.36 -5.37 5.75
N ASP A 163 0.32 -5.31 7.07
CA ASP A 163 1.47 -5.56 7.95
C ASP A 163 1.30 -6.77 8.87
N LEU A 164 0.28 -7.63 8.67
CA LEU A 164 0.08 -8.84 9.48
C LEU A 164 1.33 -9.73 9.58
N GLY A 165 2.16 -9.79 8.54
CA GLY A 165 3.43 -10.52 8.56
C GLY A 165 4.43 -10.00 9.59
N LYS A 166 4.33 -8.73 10.02
CA LYS A 166 5.11 -8.18 11.13
C LYS A 166 4.76 -8.83 12.46
N LEU A 167 3.57 -9.42 12.61
CA LEU A 167 3.16 -10.15 13.81
C LEU A 167 3.78 -11.55 13.94
N GLN A 168 4.61 -11.98 12.98
CA GLN A 168 5.37 -13.22 13.10
C GLN A 168 6.42 -13.12 14.22
N SER A 169 6.58 -14.17 15.02
CA SER A 169 7.62 -14.28 16.06
C SER A 169 9.01 -13.98 15.51
N LYS A 170 9.35 -14.55 14.34
CA LYS A 170 10.65 -14.30 13.70
C LYS A 170 10.86 -12.84 13.31
N TRP A 171 9.84 -12.19 12.74
CA TRP A 171 9.94 -10.77 12.38
C TRP A 171 10.15 -9.92 13.63
N GLN A 172 9.34 -10.15 14.67
CA GLN A 172 9.44 -9.44 15.94
C GLN A 172 10.81 -9.64 16.59
N ASN A 173 11.36 -10.86 16.62
CA ASN A 173 12.68 -11.13 17.20
C ASN A 173 13.80 -10.37 16.46
N VAL A 174 13.77 -10.37 15.12
CA VAL A 174 14.78 -9.67 14.31
C VAL A 174 14.70 -8.16 14.56
N MET A 175 13.50 -7.59 14.48
CA MET A 175 13.32 -6.14 14.58
C MET A 175 13.48 -5.62 16.01
N ARG A 176 13.15 -6.40 17.03
CA ARG A 176 13.49 -6.09 18.43
C ARG A 176 15.00 -6.07 18.63
N GLY A 177 15.73 -7.05 18.10
CA GLY A 177 17.20 -7.06 18.15
C GLY A 177 17.81 -5.82 17.50
N TRP A 178 17.25 -5.37 16.36
CA TRP A 178 17.65 -4.08 15.77
C TRP A 178 17.30 -2.90 16.68
N GLN A 179 16.08 -2.84 17.20
CA GLN A 179 15.63 -1.75 18.05
C GLN A 179 16.46 -1.63 19.35
N GLU A 180 16.94 -2.74 19.90
CA GLU A 180 17.87 -2.73 21.02
C GLU A 180 19.24 -2.12 20.67
N ILE A 181 19.75 -2.39 19.46
CA ILE A 181 20.95 -1.74 18.92
C ILE A 181 20.70 -0.24 18.74
N ALA A 182 19.56 0.12 18.15
CA ALA A 182 19.13 1.51 17.98
C ALA A 182 19.05 2.26 19.32
N TYR A 183 18.43 1.64 20.34
CA TYR A 183 18.31 2.19 21.69
C TYR A 183 19.67 2.43 22.34
N LYS A 184 20.57 1.42 22.31
CA LYS A 184 21.86 1.49 23.00
C LYS A 184 22.87 2.42 22.33
N ASN A 185 22.89 2.44 21.00
CA ASN A 185 23.99 3.05 20.23
C ASN A 185 23.58 4.30 19.46
N PHE A 186 22.29 4.54 19.27
CA PHE A 186 21.80 5.56 18.35
C PHE A 186 20.65 6.41 18.90
N ALA A 187 20.53 6.48 20.24
CA ALA A 187 19.48 7.23 20.95
C ALA A 187 18.05 6.89 20.48
N GLY A 188 17.83 5.64 20.05
CA GLY A 188 16.50 5.13 19.75
C GLY A 188 15.64 5.00 21.00
N ASN A 189 14.41 4.55 20.83
CA ASN A 189 13.47 4.28 21.92
C ASN A 189 13.62 2.84 22.45
N ASN A 190 13.29 2.62 23.71
CA ASN A 190 13.27 1.27 24.27
C ASN A 190 12.09 0.49 23.66
N PRO A 191 12.32 -0.71 23.06
CA PRO A 191 11.25 -1.49 22.45
C PRO A 191 10.15 -1.93 23.43
N ALA A 192 10.48 -2.05 24.73
CA ALA A 192 9.63 -2.66 25.75
C ALA A 192 9.01 -4.00 25.28
N ASN A 193 7.91 -4.44 25.89
CA ASN A 193 7.20 -5.66 25.46
C ASN A 193 6.16 -5.40 24.35
N ARG A 194 6.31 -4.33 23.55
CA ARG A 194 5.32 -3.95 22.51
C ARG A 194 5.61 -4.65 21.19
N LEU A 195 4.58 -5.09 20.48
CA LEU A 195 4.72 -5.58 19.10
C LEU A 195 5.04 -4.41 18.18
N LEU A 196 6.19 -4.46 17.53
CA LEU A 196 6.70 -3.35 16.72
C LEU A 196 6.06 -3.36 15.31
N ALA A 197 5.76 -2.19 14.77
CA ALA A 197 5.49 -1.99 13.34
C ALA A 197 6.69 -1.35 12.64
N HIS A 198 7.26 -0.31 13.24
CA HIS A 198 8.48 0.36 12.82
C HIS A 198 9.49 0.40 13.95
N THR A 199 10.74 0.56 13.55
CA THR A 199 11.89 0.73 14.42
C THR A 199 12.55 2.07 14.14
N ASP A 200 13.25 2.62 15.13
CA ASP A 200 14.07 3.80 14.91
C ASP A 200 15.17 3.49 13.89
N TYR A 201 15.17 4.22 12.78
CA TYR A 201 16.15 4.09 11.72
C TYR A 201 16.24 5.38 10.91
N ASN A 202 17.44 5.94 10.83
CA ASN A 202 17.75 7.07 9.95
C ASN A 202 18.51 6.55 8.71
N PRO A 203 17.88 6.52 7.52
CA PRO A 203 18.53 6.06 6.30
C PRO A 203 19.70 6.94 5.87
N GLU A 204 19.80 8.20 6.33
CA GLU A 204 20.93 9.08 6.04
C GLU A 204 22.12 8.85 6.98
N ASN A 205 21.93 8.13 8.10
CA ASN A 205 23.01 7.80 9.04
C ASN A 205 23.76 6.53 8.58
N GLN A 206 24.95 6.71 8.02
CA GLN A 206 25.77 5.60 7.52
C GLN A 206 26.14 4.56 8.59
N LEU A 207 26.34 4.99 9.85
CA LEU A 207 26.63 4.06 10.95
C LEU A 207 25.43 3.17 11.26
N GLN A 208 24.21 3.73 11.24
CA GLN A 208 22.98 2.93 11.39
C GLN A 208 22.78 1.97 10.22
N GLN A 209 23.01 2.43 8.98
CA GLN A 209 22.93 1.58 7.79
C GLN A 209 23.86 0.35 7.91
N GLN A 210 25.11 0.58 8.32
CA GLN A 210 26.07 -0.49 8.50
C GLN A 210 25.67 -1.44 9.63
N ALA A 211 25.30 -0.91 10.80
CA ALA A 211 24.90 -1.72 11.94
C ALA A 211 23.66 -2.59 11.64
N LEU A 212 22.65 -2.02 10.97
CA LEU A 212 21.46 -2.75 10.55
C LEU A 212 21.83 -3.87 9.55
N LYS A 213 22.68 -3.56 8.58
CA LYS A 213 23.15 -4.54 7.58
C LYS A 213 23.91 -5.70 8.23
N GLU A 214 24.76 -5.42 9.20
CA GLU A 214 25.50 -6.44 9.97
C GLU A 214 24.56 -7.31 10.81
N HIS A 215 23.55 -6.71 11.44
CA HIS A 215 22.50 -7.41 12.16
C HIS A 215 21.68 -8.32 11.25
N GLU A 216 21.16 -7.80 10.14
CA GLU A 216 20.33 -8.56 9.18
C GLU A 216 21.11 -9.66 8.45
N LYS A 217 22.44 -9.55 8.34
CA LYS A 217 23.31 -10.63 7.83
C LYS A 217 23.26 -11.87 8.73
N LYS A 218 23.15 -11.67 10.05
CA LYS A 218 23.04 -12.76 11.04
C LYS A 218 21.57 -13.19 11.23
N TYR A 219 20.67 -12.23 11.22
CA TYR A 219 19.25 -12.42 11.52
C TYR A 219 18.39 -11.93 10.36
N LYS A 220 18.20 -12.80 9.36
CA LYS A 220 17.42 -12.44 8.18
C LYS A 220 15.94 -12.30 8.52
N ARG A 221 15.40 -11.09 8.34
CA ARG A 221 13.96 -10.83 8.46
C ARG A 221 13.17 -11.59 7.38
N PRO A 222 11.98 -12.09 7.72
CA PRO A 222 11.05 -12.65 6.74
C PRO A 222 10.48 -11.55 5.83
N ASN A 223 9.91 -11.94 4.68
CA ASN A 223 9.25 -10.99 3.78
C ASN A 223 7.84 -10.73 4.28
N HIS A 224 7.71 -9.73 5.17
CA HIS A 224 6.45 -9.48 5.86
C HIS A 224 5.32 -9.11 4.90
N ALA A 225 5.59 -8.40 3.80
CA ALA A 225 4.53 -8.00 2.87
C ALA A 225 3.84 -9.22 2.22
N VAL A 226 4.61 -10.21 1.76
CA VAL A 226 4.01 -11.43 1.18
C VAL A 226 3.35 -12.30 2.26
N GLU A 227 3.94 -12.38 3.45
CA GLU A 227 3.33 -13.06 4.61
C GLU A 227 2.03 -12.40 5.05
N SER A 228 1.96 -11.07 5.05
CA SER A 228 0.75 -10.29 5.28
C SER A 228 -0.32 -10.65 4.28
N ALA A 229 -0.01 -10.67 2.99
CA ALA A 229 -0.98 -11.02 1.95
C ALA A 229 -1.48 -12.47 2.07
N PHE A 230 -0.61 -13.41 2.44
CA PHE A 230 -1.01 -14.78 2.70
C PHE A 230 -1.96 -14.87 3.91
N LEU A 231 -1.61 -14.24 5.04
CA LEU A 231 -2.44 -14.21 6.25
C LEU A 231 -3.76 -13.45 6.02
N ALA A 232 -3.74 -12.40 5.19
CA ALA A 232 -4.92 -11.64 4.80
C ALA A 232 -5.98 -12.54 4.15
N SER A 233 -5.59 -13.58 3.39
CA SER A 233 -6.55 -14.49 2.77
C SER A 233 -7.51 -15.15 3.78
N TYR A 234 -7.02 -15.47 4.98
CA TYR A 234 -7.85 -16.03 6.05
C TYR A 234 -8.80 -14.99 6.63
N ILE A 235 -8.31 -13.77 6.87
CA ILE A 235 -9.13 -12.66 7.37
C ILE A 235 -10.22 -12.28 6.35
N LEU A 236 -9.88 -12.17 5.07
CA LEU A 236 -10.80 -11.78 4.00
C LEU A 236 -11.91 -12.81 3.79
N ARG A 237 -11.61 -14.10 3.95
CA ARG A 237 -12.63 -15.15 3.91
C ARG A 237 -13.68 -14.95 5.00
N ASP A 238 -13.26 -14.54 6.20
CA ASP A 238 -14.14 -14.45 7.36
C ASP A 238 -14.79 -13.05 7.49
N THR A 239 -14.35 -12.07 6.68
CA THR A 239 -14.83 -10.68 6.75
C THR A 239 -15.37 -10.16 5.41
N LEU A 240 -14.54 -10.07 4.38
CA LEU A 240 -14.92 -9.49 3.09
C LEU A 240 -15.99 -10.32 2.38
N LYS A 241 -15.83 -11.66 2.35
CA LYS A 241 -16.79 -12.55 1.71
C LYS A 241 -18.21 -12.38 2.26
N PRO A 242 -18.47 -12.57 3.58
CA PRO A 242 -19.82 -12.41 4.11
C PRO A 242 -20.34 -10.98 3.95
N PHE A 243 -19.47 -9.96 4.05
CA PHE A 243 -19.87 -8.59 3.80
C PHE A 243 -20.39 -8.39 2.37
N LEU A 244 -19.69 -8.90 1.36
CA LEU A 244 -20.11 -8.79 -0.04
C LEU A 244 -21.40 -9.56 -0.30
N GLU A 245 -21.49 -10.80 0.18
CA GLU A 245 -22.68 -11.66 0.00
C GLU A 245 -23.95 -11.05 0.63
N ASN A 246 -23.80 -10.34 1.76
CA ASN A 246 -24.94 -9.72 2.46
C ASN A 246 -25.37 -8.38 1.85
N ASN A 247 -24.49 -7.66 1.15
CA ASN A 247 -24.75 -6.28 0.73
C ASN A 247 -24.86 -6.11 -0.80
N PHE A 248 -24.37 -7.07 -1.58
CA PHE A 248 -24.26 -7.00 -3.04
C PHE A 248 -24.69 -8.31 -3.70
N GLN A 249 -25.22 -8.21 -4.92
CA GLN A 249 -25.44 -9.36 -5.80
C GLN A 249 -24.09 -9.77 -6.41
N VAL A 250 -23.34 -10.58 -5.68
CA VAL A 250 -21.95 -10.93 -6.00
C VAL A 250 -21.83 -12.41 -6.36
N ASN A 251 -20.95 -12.74 -7.31
CA ASN A 251 -20.56 -14.13 -7.60
C ASN A 251 -19.17 -14.46 -7.03
N GLN A 252 -18.77 -15.74 -7.07
CA GLN A 252 -17.50 -16.18 -6.50
C GLN A 252 -16.25 -15.60 -7.20
N ASP A 253 -16.32 -15.32 -8.50
CA ASP A 253 -15.21 -14.72 -9.25
C ASP A 253 -15.01 -13.26 -8.86
N GLN A 254 -16.10 -12.52 -8.64
CA GLN A 254 -16.07 -11.15 -8.14
C GLN A 254 -15.53 -11.12 -6.71
N ILE A 255 -16.00 -11.98 -5.81
CA ILE A 255 -15.47 -12.10 -4.43
C ILE A 255 -13.97 -12.37 -4.48
N SER A 256 -13.55 -13.35 -5.28
CA SER A 256 -12.15 -13.74 -5.42
C SER A 256 -11.29 -12.59 -5.94
N SER A 257 -11.75 -11.87 -6.96
CA SER A 257 -11.02 -10.75 -7.58
C SER A 257 -10.91 -9.54 -6.64
N ILE A 258 -11.97 -9.22 -5.89
CA ILE A 258 -11.94 -8.16 -4.88
C ILE A 258 -11.04 -8.54 -3.70
N ALA A 259 -11.11 -9.78 -3.21
CA ALA A 259 -10.18 -10.26 -2.18
C ALA A 259 -8.73 -10.18 -2.67
N TYR A 260 -8.49 -10.51 -3.94
CA TYR A 260 -7.17 -10.45 -4.55
C TYR A 260 -6.63 -9.02 -4.67
N THR A 261 -7.50 -8.04 -4.87
CA THR A 261 -7.15 -6.61 -4.82
C THR A 261 -6.51 -6.25 -3.47
N ILE A 262 -7.08 -6.72 -2.35
CA ILE A 262 -6.54 -6.47 -1.01
C ILE A 262 -5.24 -7.23 -0.79
N MET A 263 -5.18 -8.51 -1.17
CA MET A 263 -3.96 -9.31 -1.06
C MET A 263 -2.81 -8.71 -1.89
N MET A 264 -3.08 -8.19 -3.09
CA MET A 264 -2.10 -7.46 -3.89
C MET A 264 -1.67 -6.16 -3.22
N ALA A 265 -2.58 -5.39 -2.63
CA ALA A 265 -2.24 -4.18 -1.88
C ALA A 265 -1.30 -4.50 -0.71
N ALA A 266 -1.65 -5.51 0.10
CA ALA A 266 -0.80 -6.00 1.18
C ALA A 266 0.54 -6.58 0.68
N GLY A 267 0.55 -7.35 -0.40
CA GLY A 267 1.76 -8.04 -0.87
C GLY A 267 2.75 -7.16 -1.61
N ARG A 268 2.28 -6.05 -2.20
CA ARG A 268 3.06 -5.18 -3.09
C ARG A 268 3.30 -3.78 -2.53
N HIS A 269 2.92 -3.49 -1.28
CA HIS A 269 3.06 -2.15 -0.71
C HIS A 269 4.53 -1.68 -0.59
N HIS A 270 5.52 -2.59 -0.62
CA HIS A 270 6.95 -2.24 -0.69
C HIS A 270 7.58 -2.44 -2.08
N SER A 271 6.97 -3.24 -2.96
CA SER A 271 7.46 -3.48 -4.33
C SER A 271 6.31 -3.85 -5.26
N ALA A 272 6.13 -3.07 -6.33
CA ALA A 272 5.02 -3.19 -7.26
C ALA A 272 4.98 -4.52 -8.03
N PHE A 273 6.12 -5.22 -8.15
CA PHE A 273 6.28 -6.42 -8.95
C PHE A 273 6.42 -7.71 -8.13
N THR A 274 6.14 -7.66 -6.82
CA THR A 274 6.16 -8.86 -5.97
C THR A 274 5.16 -9.91 -6.48
N LYS A 275 5.65 -11.14 -6.71
CA LYS A 275 4.88 -12.25 -7.28
C LYS A 275 4.33 -13.24 -6.25
N GLY A 276 4.83 -13.21 -5.01
CA GLY A 276 4.53 -14.20 -3.98
C GLY A 276 5.64 -15.24 -3.81
N TRP A 277 5.29 -16.49 -3.51
CA TRP A 277 6.24 -17.61 -3.39
C TRP A 277 5.80 -18.80 -4.23
N GLU A 278 6.76 -19.38 -4.94
CA GLU A 278 6.63 -20.68 -5.59
C GLU A 278 7.14 -21.80 -4.66
N ILE A 279 6.83 -23.06 -4.97
CA ILE A 279 7.28 -24.23 -4.19
C ILE A 279 8.81 -24.23 -3.98
N LYS A 280 9.58 -23.78 -4.97
CA LYS A 280 11.05 -23.68 -4.88
C LYS A 280 11.55 -22.64 -3.88
N ASP A 281 10.74 -21.63 -3.58
CA ASP A 281 11.04 -20.57 -2.61
C ASP A 281 10.70 -21.00 -1.17
N ILE A 282 10.00 -22.12 -1.02
CA ILE A 282 9.49 -22.65 0.23
C ILE A 282 10.36 -23.83 0.65
N SER A 283 11.13 -23.67 1.74
CA SER A 283 11.79 -24.81 2.37
C SER A 283 10.75 -25.83 2.84
N LYS A 284 11.03 -27.13 2.72
CA LYS A 284 10.16 -28.18 3.26
C LYS A 284 9.79 -27.86 4.73
N GLY A 285 8.50 -27.76 5.02
CA GLY A 285 7.99 -27.46 6.35
C GLY A 285 8.07 -25.99 6.79
N LYS A 286 8.22 -25.02 5.87
CA LYS A 286 8.14 -23.60 6.21
C LYS A 286 6.77 -23.27 6.83
N LYS A 287 6.79 -22.59 7.98
CA LYS A 287 5.60 -22.12 8.68
C LYS A 287 5.72 -20.63 9.00
N ILE A 288 4.58 -19.96 9.06
CA ILE A 288 4.43 -18.65 9.68
C ILE A 288 3.95 -18.91 11.11
N GLU A 289 4.81 -18.61 12.07
CA GLU A 289 4.52 -18.69 13.50
C GLU A 289 4.22 -17.29 14.03
N LEU A 290 2.99 -17.06 14.47
CA LEU A 290 2.57 -15.80 15.04
C LEU A 290 3.11 -15.63 16.45
N HIS A 291 3.45 -14.40 16.81
CA HIS A 291 3.77 -14.03 18.17
C HIS A 291 2.57 -14.36 19.10
N PRO A 292 2.78 -14.78 20.37
CA PRO A 292 1.68 -15.10 21.29
C PRO A 292 0.63 -13.99 21.42
N ASP A 293 1.07 -12.73 21.43
CA ASP A 293 0.20 -11.54 21.50
C ASP A 293 -0.43 -11.11 20.15
N ALA A 294 -0.16 -11.80 19.04
CA ALA A 294 -0.64 -11.41 17.72
C ALA A 294 -2.18 -11.36 17.66
N GLY A 295 -2.86 -12.35 18.25
CA GLY A 295 -4.33 -12.37 18.30
C GLY A 295 -4.89 -11.17 19.06
N ILE A 296 -4.25 -10.76 20.16
CA ILE A 296 -4.62 -9.57 20.93
C ILE A 296 -4.42 -8.31 20.10
N ALA A 297 -3.29 -8.18 19.40
CA ALA A 297 -3.01 -7.04 18.53
C ALA A 297 -4.02 -6.92 17.37
N ILE A 298 -4.38 -8.04 16.73
CA ILE A 298 -5.38 -8.09 15.65
C ILE A 298 -6.75 -7.65 16.17
N ALA A 299 -7.21 -8.24 17.28
CA ALA A 299 -8.51 -7.90 17.88
C ALA A 299 -8.55 -6.44 18.35
N LYS A 300 -7.48 -5.94 18.98
CA LYS A 300 -7.38 -4.55 19.42
C LYS A 300 -7.38 -3.58 18.24
N SER A 301 -6.63 -3.88 17.18
CA SER A 301 -6.60 -3.08 15.96
C SER A 301 -7.99 -3.00 15.33
N TRP A 302 -8.71 -4.13 15.22
CA TRP A 302 -10.06 -4.14 14.67
C TRP A 302 -11.00 -3.25 15.48
N ARG A 303 -11.01 -3.42 16.81
CA ARG A 303 -11.81 -2.57 17.71
C ARG A 303 -11.46 -1.10 17.56
N CYS A 304 -10.18 -0.72 17.56
CA CYS A 304 -9.80 0.69 17.47
C CYS A 304 -10.22 1.35 16.15
N LEU A 305 -10.29 0.60 15.05
CA LEU A 305 -10.59 1.16 13.73
C LEU A 305 -12.09 1.10 13.37
N ILE A 306 -12.82 0.08 13.83
CA ILE A 306 -14.19 -0.17 13.38
C ILE A 306 -15.22 0.86 13.85
N HIS A 307 -15.03 1.50 15.01
CA HIS A 307 -15.99 2.44 15.60
C HIS A 307 -16.28 3.69 14.75
N PHE A 308 -15.53 3.88 13.66
CA PHE A 308 -15.65 5.03 12.77
C PHE A 308 -16.43 4.72 11.49
N PHE A 309 -16.84 3.46 11.29
CA PHE A 309 -17.81 3.13 10.25
C PHE A 309 -19.22 3.49 10.71
N PRO A 310 -20.09 3.96 9.81
CA PRO A 310 -21.47 4.21 10.16
C PRO A 310 -22.17 2.89 10.50
N ASN A 311 -23.06 2.92 11.50
CA ASN A 311 -23.85 1.75 11.91
C ASN A 311 -24.76 1.18 10.80
N THR A 312 -24.93 1.92 9.70
CA THR A 312 -25.67 1.49 8.51
C THR A 312 -24.92 0.44 7.67
N LEU A 313 -23.60 0.33 7.84
CA LEU A 313 -22.79 -0.75 7.27
C LEU A 313 -22.71 -1.88 8.29
N ALA A 314 -23.49 -2.95 8.07
CA ALA A 314 -23.42 -4.15 8.88
C ALA A 314 -22.08 -4.88 8.64
N LEU A 315 -21.07 -4.51 9.41
CA LEU A 315 -19.75 -5.11 9.35
C LEU A 315 -19.73 -6.49 10.03
N PRO A 316 -18.94 -7.43 9.51
CA PRO A 316 -18.75 -8.74 10.13
C PRO A 316 -18.10 -8.61 11.52
N PRO A 317 -18.17 -9.66 12.36
CA PRO A 317 -17.48 -9.67 13.64
C PRO A 317 -15.98 -9.54 13.46
N ALA A 318 -15.28 -9.21 14.56
CA ALA A 318 -13.83 -9.08 14.55
C ALA A 318 -13.16 -10.37 14.03
N PRO A 319 -12.27 -10.28 13.02
CA PRO A 319 -11.57 -11.42 12.50
C PRO A 319 -10.56 -11.93 13.53
N SER A 320 -10.24 -13.21 13.41
CA SER A 320 -9.11 -13.79 14.13
C SER A 320 -8.29 -14.67 13.20
N LEU A 321 -6.99 -14.68 13.44
CA LEU A 321 -6.12 -15.75 12.95
C LEU A 321 -6.23 -16.90 13.97
N SER A 322 -7.05 -17.90 13.65
CA SER A 322 -7.43 -18.98 14.58
C SER A 322 -6.30 -19.95 14.94
N LYS A 323 -5.12 -19.84 14.32
CA LYS A 323 -3.97 -20.70 14.57
C LYS A 323 -2.77 -19.84 15.00
N SER A 324 -1.93 -20.39 15.86
CA SER A 324 -0.61 -19.83 16.14
C SER A 324 0.38 -20.11 15.00
N GLU A 325 0.15 -21.16 14.22
CA GLU A 325 1.00 -21.58 13.11
C GLU A 325 0.21 -21.80 11.82
N TYR A 326 0.78 -21.32 10.71
CA TYR A 326 0.25 -21.50 9.37
C TYR A 326 1.29 -22.15 8.47
N SER A 327 0.95 -23.30 7.90
CA SER A 327 1.79 -23.95 6.88
C SER A 327 1.82 -23.10 5.61
N VAL A 328 3.02 -22.73 5.17
CA VAL A 328 3.19 -21.95 3.94
C VAL A 328 3.01 -22.87 2.74
N THR A 329 2.06 -22.52 1.89
CA THR A 329 1.87 -23.13 0.57
C THR A 329 2.32 -22.16 -0.53
N GLU A 330 2.33 -22.63 -1.77
CA GLU A 330 2.44 -21.73 -2.91
C GLU A 330 1.38 -20.62 -2.81
N PHE A 331 1.83 -19.39 -3.05
CA PHE A 331 1.00 -18.21 -2.93
C PHE A 331 1.39 -17.24 -4.03
N SER A 332 0.48 -17.02 -4.97
CA SER A 332 0.69 -16.09 -6.07
C SER A 332 0.02 -14.75 -5.75
N LEU A 333 0.68 -13.66 -6.15
CA LEU A 333 0.18 -12.29 -6.24
C LEU A 333 -0.01 -11.83 -7.71
N THR A 334 0.00 -12.76 -8.67
CA THR A 334 -0.15 -12.49 -10.11
C THR A 334 -1.40 -13.13 -10.74
N LYS A 335 -2.42 -13.49 -9.96
CA LYS A 335 -3.66 -14.12 -10.48
C LYS A 335 -4.49 -13.17 -11.32
N LEU A 336 -4.55 -11.88 -10.98
CA LEU A 336 -5.20 -10.88 -11.83
C LEU A 336 -4.30 -10.61 -13.05
N THR A 337 -4.84 -10.87 -14.22
CA THR A 337 -4.20 -10.66 -15.52
C THR A 337 -4.73 -9.37 -16.16
N PRO A 338 -4.16 -8.90 -17.28
CA PRO A 338 -4.68 -7.74 -17.99
C PRO A 338 -6.15 -7.89 -18.44
N GLN A 339 -6.66 -9.12 -18.54
CA GLN A 339 -8.08 -9.40 -18.82
C GLN A 339 -8.99 -8.96 -17.66
N GLU A 340 -8.50 -8.98 -16.42
CA GLU A 340 -9.19 -8.48 -15.23
C GLU A 340 -8.84 -7.01 -14.93
N ILE A 341 -8.72 -6.18 -15.98
CA ILE A 341 -8.28 -4.78 -15.86
C ILE A 341 -9.09 -3.96 -14.85
N THR A 342 -10.39 -4.22 -14.73
CA THR A 342 -11.27 -3.57 -13.74
C THR A 342 -10.76 -3.76 -12.31
N TYR A 343 -10.30 -4.96 -11.95
CA TYR A 343 -9.81 -5.24 -10.60
C TYR A 343 -8.37 -4.77 -10.41
N LEU A 344 -7.55 -4.74 -11.47
CA LEU A 344 -6.25 -4.08 -11.42
C LEU A 344 -6.38 -2.56 -11.19
N GLN A 345 -7.38 -1.92 -11.79
CA GLN A 345 -7.71 -0.51 -11.57
C GLN A 345 -8.22 -0.27 -10.14
N LEU A 346 -9.12 -1.12 -9.64
CA LEU A 346 -9.53 -1.07 -8.22
C LEU A 346 -8.31 -1.23 -7.29
N TYR A 347 -7.40 -2.16 -7.61
CA TYR A 347 -6.16 -2.36 -6.86
C TYR A 347 -5.32 -1.09 -6.83
N SER A 348 -5.22 -0.36 -7.95
CA SER A 348 -4.50 0.92 -8.00
C SER A 348 -5.06 1.96 -7.04
N LEU A 349 -6.39 2.07 -6.96
CA LEU A 349 -7.05 3.01 -6.05
C LEU A 349 -6.85 2.60 -4.59
N VAL A 350 -7.03 1.32 -4.27
CA VAL A 350 -6.87 0.79 -2.91
C VAL A 350 -5.41 0.89 -2.44
N VAL A 351 -4.44 0.48 -3.26
CA VAL A 351 -3.02 0.56 -2.90
C VAL A 351 -2.54 2.01 -2.81
N ARG A 352 -3.11 2.93 -3.61
CA ARG A 352 -2.84 4.37 -3.49
C ARG A 352 -3.31 4.90 -2.14
N ALA A 353 -4.53 4.56 -1.72
CA ALA A 353 -5.05 4.93 -0.40
C ALA A 353 -4.17 4.36 0.71
N LEU A 354 -3.86 3.06 0.67
CA LEU A 354 -2.97 2.39 1.62
C LEU A 354 -1.61 3.10 1.74
N ARG A 355 -0.94 3.36 0.61
CA ARG A 355 0.39 3.98 0.56
C ARG A 355 0.39 5.43 1.04
N LEU A 356 -0.67 6.18 0.77
CA LEU A 356 -0.83 7.54 1.29
C LEU A 356 -1.01 7.51 2.80
N CYS A 357 -1.87 6.64 3.33
CA CYS A 357 -2.08 6.51 4.77
C CYS A 357 -0.81 6.04 5.50
N ASP A 358 -0.10 5.06 4.96
CA ASP A 358 1.18 4.57 5.49
C ASP A 358 2.21 5.72 5.60
N MET A 359 2.50 6.36 4.48
CA MET A 359 3.46 7.47 4.40
C MET A 359 3.08 8.64 5.32
N ARG A 360 1.82 9.07 5.28
CA ARG A 360 1.31 10.20 6.08
C ARG A 360 1.29 9.90 7.57
N SER A 361 1.07 8.64 7.98
CA SER A 361 1.07 8.25 9.39
C SER A 361 2.44 8.47 10.07
N VAL A 362 3.54 8.29 9.32
CA VAL A 362 4.90 8.58 9.80
C VAL A 362 5.08 10.09 10.01
N GLN A 363 4.53 10.93 9.14
CA GLN A 363 4.60 12.39 9.25
C GLN A 363 3.75 12.92 10.41
N LEU A 364 2.53 12.39 10.57
CA LEU A 364 1.61 12.76 11.64
C LEU A 364 2.23 12.60 13.04
N ARG A 365 3.13 11.62 13.24
CA ARG A 365 3.85 11.44 14.51
C ARG A 365 4.82 12.58 14.85
N ARG A 366 5.34 13.30 13.87
CA ARG A 366 6.29 14.40 14.12
C ARG A 366 5.59 15.60 14.75
N GLY A 367 4.34 15.88 14.36
CA GLY A 367 3.58 17.03 14.87
C GLY A 367 3.01 16.86 16.28
N ASN A 368 2.94 15.65 16.84
CA ASN A 368 2.40 15.38 18.18
C ASN A 368 3.48 15.20 19.25
N ARG A 369 4.70 15.68 19.01
CA ARG A 369 5.77 15.73 20.03
C ARG A 369 5.73 17.08 20.73
N GLU A 370 4.64 17.31 21.48
CA GLU A 370 4.58 18.30 22.56
C GLU A 370 4.39 17.57 23.89
#